data_AF-A0A9D2VLY9-F1
#
_entry.id   AF-A0A9D2VLY9-F1
#
_cell.length_a   1.000
_cell.length_b   1.000
_cell.length_c   1.000
_cell.angle_alpha   90.00
_cell.angle_beta   90.00
_cell.angle_gamma   90.00
#
_symmetry.space_group_name_H-M   'P 1'
#
loop_
_entity.id
_entity.type
_entity.pdbx_description
1 polymer ?
#
loop_
_entity_poly.entity_id
_entity_poly.type
_entity_poly.pdbx_seq_one_letter_code
_entity_poly.pdbx_strand_id
1 'polypeptide(L)'
;MTRFINGRTTVLAGHGFDDATGPYLLVNDVDAREQHRFAVRGRTFSLRRLPRRRCVGRFDLATYEKSCCPLNVELLPDAKETMCPACIEATGFNPSFYYADFVSPKQRAYNLTPHFAYLAYFSPQHVKAGISSETRGIERLLEQGARAARIVGRFSCADEARELEAALCAQPGILETMRASLKTLACGGALRPRRGRARFGRAGGGACRGSRGGADGVRPRAGSGSLAALFRRAVARLPRPAGA
;
A
#
# COMPACT_ATOMS: atom_id res chain seq x y z
N MET A 1 -24.79 16.44 -12.83
CA MET A 1 -24.94 15.28 -11.93
C MET A 1 -24.76 14.01 -12.77
N THR A 2 -23.62 13.32 -12.67
CA THR A 2 -23.35 12.13 -13.49
C THR A 2 -24.22 10.97 -13.01
N ARG A 3 -25.42 10.85 -13.58
CA ARG A 3 -26.29 9.69 -13.40
C ARG A 3 -25.81 8.60 -14.36
N PHE A 4 -25.17 7.55 -13.83
CA PHE A 4 -25.00 6.29 -14.56
C PHE A 4 -26.31 5.46 -14.56
N ILE A 5 -27.46 6.13 -14.69
CA ILE A 5 -28.80 5.56 -14.48
C ILE A 5 -29.66 5.85 -15.71
N ASN A 6 -29.32 5.23 -16.84
CA ASN A 6 -30.20 5.16 -18.01
C ASN A 6 -30.11 3.75 -18.61
N GLY A 7 -30.67 2.74 -17.93
CA GLY A 7 -30.74 1.36 -18.44
C GLY A 7 -29.42 0.60 -18.56
N ARG A 8 -28.27 1.27 -18.39
CA ARG A 8 -26.94 0.68 -18.52
C ARG A 8 -26.50 -0.03 -17.24
N THR A 9 -25.91 -1.20 -17.41
CA THR A 9 -25.33 -1.98 -16.33
C THR A 9 -23.96 -1.42 -15.99
N THR A 10 -23.77 -1.05 -14.72
CA THR A 10 -22.46 -0.60 -14.21
C THR A 10 -21.90 -1.53 -13.15
N VAL A 11 -20.58 -1.66 -13.14
CA VAL A 11 -19.84 -2.46 -12.18
C VAL A 11 -18.91 -1.54 -11.42
N LEU A 12 -19.01 -1.55 -10.08
CA LEU A 12 -18.02 -0.91 -9.22
C LEU A 12 -16.72 -1.73 -9.26
N ALA A 13 -15.78 -1.28 -10.10
CA ALA A 13 -14.54 -1.99 -10.38
C ALA A 13 -13.45 -1.74 -9.34
N GLY A 14 -13.55 -0.64 -8.60
CA GLY A 14 -12.59 -0.34 -7.54
C GLY A 14 -12.72 1.09 -7.01
N HIS A 15 -11.67 1.53 -6.33
CA HIS A 15 -11.50 2.86 -5.78
C HIS A 15 -10.02 3.24 -5.86
N GLY A 16 -9.73 4.53 -5.80
CA GLY A 16 -8.37 5.05 -5.82
C GLY A 16 -8.30 6.48 -5.32
N PHE A 17 -7.11 7.07 -5.40
CA PHE A 17 -6.87 8.46 -5.04
C PHE A 17 -6.04 9.11 -6.13
N ASP A 18 -6.44 10.31 -6.51
CA ASP A 18 -5.76 11.17 -7.48
C ASP A 18 -5.33 12.45 -6.75
N ASP A 19 -4.09 12.89 -6.94
CA ASP A 19 -3.55 14.03 -6.18
C ASP A 19 -4.29 15.34 -6.47
N ALA A 20 -4.83 15.51 -7.69
CA ALA A 20 -5.53 16.73 -8.10
C ALA A 20 -7.01 16.73 -7.69
N THR A 21 -7.71 15.60 -7.88
CA THR A 21 -9.17 15.49 -7.74
C THR A 21 -9.60 14.79 -6.44
N GLY A 22 -8.66 14.12 -5.77
CA GLY A 22 -8.86 13.41 -4.51
C GLY A 22 -9.40 11.99 -4.70
N PRO A 23 -10.14 11.46 -3.71
CA PRO A 23 -10.63 10.09 -3.77
C PRO A 23 -11.69 9.92 -4.87
N TYR A 24 -11.65 8.77 -5.55
CA TYR A 24 -12.61 8.42 -6.59
C TYR A 24 -13.04 6.95 -6.52
N LEU A 25 -14.22 6.67 -7.06
CA LEU A 25 -14.69 5.32 -7.37
C LEU A 25 -14.43 5.04 -8.84
N LEU A 26 -14.04 3.81 -9.15
CA LEU A 26 -13.86 3.33 -10.51
C LEU A 26 -15.10 2.54 -10.92
N VAL A 27 -15.78 3.00 -11.97
CA VAL A 27 -17.04 2.43 -12.44
C VAL A 27 -16.87 2.01 -13.89
N ASN A 28 -17.13 0.75 -14.19
CA ASN A 28 -17.18 0.23 -15.55
C ASN A 28 -18.62 0.27 -16.05
N ASP A 29 -18.87 0.95 -17.16
CA ASP A 29 -20.06 0.75 -17.98
C ASP A 29 -19.81 -0.47 -18.87
N VAL A 30 -20.42 -1.59 -18.54
CA VAL A 30 -20.14 -2.86 -19.25
C VAL A 30 -20.86 -2.95 -20.59
N ASP A 31 -21.87 -2.12 -20.82
CA ASP A 31 -22.61 -2.06 -22.07
C ASP A 31 -21.88 -1.16 -23.07
N ALA A 32 -21.34 -0.03 -22.61
CA ALA A 32 -20.47 0.86 -23.40
C ALA A 32 -19.04 0.33 -23.55
N ARG A 33 -18.60 -0.55 -22.65
CA ARG A 33 -17.20 -0.95 -22.44
C ARG A 33 -16.30 0.22 -22.07
N GLU A 34 -16.85 1.20 -21.36
CA GLU A 34 -16.15 2.39 -20.91
C GLU A 34 -15.86 2.32 -19.41
N GLN A 35 -14.74 2.92 -19.01
CA GLN A 35 -14.39 3.05 -17.60
C GLN A 35 -14.41 4.52 -17.19
N HIS A 36 -15.07 4.80 -16.08
CA HIS A 36 -15.25 6.14 -15.56
C HIS A 36 -14.68 6.26 -14.15
N ARG A 37 -14.02 7.39 -13.88
CA ARG A 37 -13.65 7.81 -12.53
C ARG A 37 -14.72 8.75 -11.98
N PHE A 38 -15.33 8.36 -10.88
CA PHE A 38 -16.31 9.17 -10.17
C PHE A 38 -15.68 9.77 -8.91
N ALA A 39 -15.34 11.06 -8.94
CA ALA A 39 -14.84 11.77 -7.78
C ALA A 39 -15.91 11.81 -6.67
N VAL A 40 -15.54 11.47 -5.44
CA VAL A 40 -16.50 11.38 -4.32
C VAL A 40 -16.48 12.58 -3.38
N ARG A 41 -15.42 13.39 -3.41
CA ARG A 41 -15.25 14.49 -2.47
C ARG A 41 -16.33 15.56 -2.66
N GLY A 42 -17.00 15.93 -1.57
CA GLY A 42 -18.06 16.95 -1.59
C GLY A 42 -19.33 16.53 -2.35
N ARG A 43 -19.51 15.24 -2.65
CA ARG A 43 -20.68 14.72 -3.36
C ARG A 43 -21.45 13.74 -2.49
N THR A 44 -22.78 13.83 -2.59
CA THR A 44 -23.68 12.81 -2.07
C THR A 44 -24.01 11.83 -3.19
N PHE A 45 -23.86 10.53 -2.93
CA PHE A 45 -24.21 9.47 -3.86
C PHE A 45 -24.79 8.29 -3.09
N SER A 46 -25.61 7.49 -3.77
CA SER A 46 -26.20 6.26 -3.25
C SER A 46 -25.72 5.08 -4.08
N LEU A 47 -25.34 4.00 -3.42
CA LEU A 47 -25.02 2.73 -4.08
C LEU A 47 -26.13 1.73 -3.79
N ARG A 48 -26.69 1.13 -4.85
CA ARG A 48 -27.64 0.02 -4.73
C ARG A 48 -26.95 -1.25 -5.21
N ARG A 49 -26.82 -2.24 -4.32
CA ARG A 49 -26.29 -3.56 -4.68
C ARG A 49 -27.29 -4.27 -5.59
N LEU A 50 -26.82 -4.72 -6.75
CA LEU A 50 -27.60 -5.54 -7.68
C LEU A 50 -27.43 -7.04 -7.33
N PRO A 51 -28.38 -7.91 -7.73
CA PRO A 51 -28.31 -9.34 -7.42
C PRO A 51 -27.20 -10.08 -8.17
N ARG A 52 -26.83 -9.61 -9.37
CA ARG A 52 -25.82 -10.22 -10.23
C ARG A 52 -24.44 -9.64 -9.93
N ARG A 53 -23.42 -10.50 -9.77
CA ARG A 53 -22.02 -10.08 -9.67
C ARG A 53 -21.37 -10.19 -11.05
N ARG A 54 -20.55 -9.22 -11.44
CA ARG A 54 -19.89 -9.21 -12.74
C ARG A 54 -18.39 -8.98 -12.57
N CYS A 55 -17.62 -9.48 -13.52
CA CYS A 55 -16.18 -9.30 -13.57
C CYS A 55 -15.80 -7.81 -13.61
N VAL A 56 -14.86 -7.40 -12.75
CA VAL A 56 -14.36 -6.01 -12.67
C VAL A 56 -13.43 -5.63 -13.82
N GLY A 57 -13.07 -6.57 -14.69
CA GLY A 57 -12.15 -6.37 -15.80
C GLY A 57 -10.73 -6.79 -15.48
N ARG A 58 -9.77 -6.27 -16.25
CA ARG A 58 -8.34 -6.63 -16.17
C ARG A 58 -7.47 -5.41 -15.94
N PHE A 59 -6.25 -5.65 -15.48
CA PHE A 59 -5.22 -4.62 -15.31
C PHE A 59 -3.98 -5.01 -16.13
N ASP A 60 -3.45 -4.07 -16.90
CA ASP A 60 -2.21 -4.28 -17.63
C ASP A 60 -1.02 -3.83 -16.79
N LEU A 61 -0.11 -4.76 -16.47
CA LEU A 61 1.08 -4.48 -15.66
C LEU A 61 2.13 -3.62 -16.39
N ALA A 62 2.11 -3.57 -17.73
CA ALA A 62 3.06 -2.80 -18.51
C ALA A 62 2.58 -1.35 -18.69
N THR A 63 1.29 -1.15 -19.01
CA THR A 63 0.74 0.20 -19.24
C THR A 63 0.12 0.83 -17.99
N TYR A 64 -0.10 0.04 -16.92
CA TYR A 64 -0.80 0.45 -15.71
C TYR A 64 -2.26 0.88 -15.96
N GLU A 65 -2.86 0.40 -17.04
CA GLU A 65 -4.24 0.70 -17.40
C GLU A 65 -5.21 -0.39 -16.92
N LYS A 66 -6.40 0.06 -16.51
CA LYS A 66 -7.52 -0.82 -16.17
C LYS A 66 -8.52 -0.79 -17.32
N SER A 67 -9.05 -1.94 -17.69
CA SER A 67 -10.07 -2.04 -18.74
C SER A 67 -11.26 -2.89 -18.29
N CYS A 68 -12.44 -2.60 -18.83
CA CYS A 68 -13.64 -3.42 -18.62
C CYS A 68 -13.43 -4.87 -19.05
N CYS A 69 -14.22 -5.80 -18.50
CA CYS A 69 -14.21 -7.19 -18.94
C CYS A 69 -14.73 -7.28 -20.38
N PRO A 70 -13.93 -7.77 -21.35
CA PRO A 70 -14.35 -7.81 -22.76
C PRO A 70 -15.53 -8.75 -23.02
N LEU A 71 -15.73 -9.73 -22.14
CA LEU A 71 -16.78 -10.74 -22.24
C LEU A 71 -17.96 -10.45 -21.30
N ASN A 72 -17.92 -9.36 -20.51
CA ASN A 72 -18.96 -9.01 -19.52
C ASN A 72 -19.42 -10.21 -18.68
N VAL A 73 -18.47 -11.02 -18.19
CA VAL A 73 -18.75 -12.28 -17.49
C VAL A 73 -19.48 -12.01 -16.19
N GLU A 74 -20.60 -12.70 -16.00
CA GLU A 74 -21.26 -12.82 -14.71
C GLU A 74 -20.51 -13.83 -13.84
N LEU A 75 -20.23 -13.44 -12.61
CA LEU A 75 -19.58 -14.29 -11.62
C LEU A 75 -20.63 -14.95 -10.73
N LEU A 76 -20.29 -16.11 -10.18
CA LEU A 76 -21.12 -16.77 -9.18
C LEU A 76 -21.31 -15.84 -7.96
N PRO A 77 -22.50 -15.86 -7.32
CA PRO A 77 -22.78 -14.98 -6.17
C PRO A 77 -21.80 -15.13 -5.01
N ASP A 78 -21.26 -16.34 -4.82
CA ASP A 78 -20.33 -16.75 -3.76
C ASP A 78 -18.86 -16.78 -4.21
N ALA A 79 -18.56 -16.38 -5.46
CA ALA A 79 -17.19 -16.29 -5.95
C ALA A 79 -16.35 -15.34 -5.08
N LYS A 80 -15.22 -15.86 -4.58
CA LYS A 80 -14.24 -15.08 -3.81
C LYS A 80 -13.55 -14.04 -4.69
N GLU A 81 -13.28 -14.41 -5.95
CA GLU A 81 -12.65 -13.54 -6.92
C GLU A 81 -13.60 -12.48 -7.45
N THR A 82 -13.02 -11.34 -7.84
CA THR A 82 -13.75 -10.23 -8.47
C THR A 82 -13.54 -10.19 -10.00
N MET A 83 -12.63 -11.03 -10.51
CA MET A 83 -12.30 -11.16 -11.92
C MET A 83 -12.65 -12.56 -12.42
N CYS A 84 -13.07 -12.68 -13.68
CA CYS A 84 -13.23 -13.99 -14.33
C CYS A 84 -11.85 -14.59 -14.68
N PRO A 85 -11.74 -15.92 -14.88
CA PRO A 85 -10.45 -16.59 -15.16
C PRO A 85 -9.65 -15.94 -16.29
N ALA A 86 -10.30 -15.57 -17.40
CA ALA A 86 -9.65 -14.89 -18.52
C ALA A 86 -9.06 -13.51 -18.15
N CYS A 87 -9.71 -12.75 -17.25
CA CYS A 87 -9.18 -11.46 -16.80
C CYS A 87 -8.07 -11.63 -15.75
N ILE A 88 -8.15 -12.67 -14.91
CA ILE A 88 -7.08 -13.04 -13.97
C ILE A 88 -5.83 -13.40 -14.75
N GLU A 89 -5.94 -14.30 -15.73
CA GLU A 89 -4.83 -14.73 -16.58
C GLU A 89 -4.24 -13.57 -17.37
N ALA A 90 -5.08 -12.72 -17.99
CA ALA A 90 -4.63 -11.56 -18.74
C ALA A 90 -3.86 -10.55 -17.87
N THR A 91 -4.28 -10.37 -16.62
CA THR A 91 -3.60 -9.53 -15.62
C THR A 91 -2.28 -10.17 -15.18
N GLY A 92 -2.30 -11.49 -14.92
CA GLY A 92 -1.10 -12.28 -14.62
C GLY A 92 -0.35 -11.86 -13.36
N PHE A 93 -1.01 -11.16 -12.42
CA PHE A 93 -0.39 -10.64 -11.20
C PHE A 93 -0.75 -11.49 -9.99
N ASN A 94 0.26 -12.00 -9.30
CA ASN A 94 0.12 -12.68 -8.02
C ASN A 94 0.77 -11.82 -6.90
N PRO A 95 0.00 -11.28 -5.95
CA PRO A 95 0.56 -10.47 -4.86
C PRO A 95 1.51 -11.26 -3.95
N SER A 96 1.41 -12.59 -3.91
CA SER A 96 2.25 -13.49 -3.11
C SER A 96 3.28 -14.23 -3.98
N PHE A 97 3.83 -13.57 -5.00
CA PHE A 97 4.76 -14.18 -5.96
C PHE A 97 5.98 -14.86 -5.33
N TYR A 98 6.40 -14.40 -4.15
CA TYR A 98 7.52 -14.95 -3.37
C TYR A 98 7.21 -16.30 -2.70
N TYR A 99 5.95 -16.74 -2.71
CA TYR A 99 5.51 -18.08 -2.29
C TYR A 99 4.91 -18.89 -3.44
N ALA A 100 4.99 -18.40 -4.67
CA ALA A 100 4.35 -19.02 -5.82
C ALA A 100 5.34 -19.87 -6.60
N ASP A 101 4.94 -21.10 -6.94
CA ASP A 101 5.72 -21.95 -7.85
C ASP A 101 5.77 -21.38 -9.27
N PHE A 102 4.77 -20.56 -9.63
CA PHE A 102 4.67 -19.93 -10.92
C PHE A 102 4.39 -18.43 -10.81
N VAL A 103 5.22 -17.64 -11.50
CA VAL A 103 5.06 -16.19 -11.69
C VAL A 103 4.95 -15.94 -13.18
N SER A 104 3.93 -15.20 -13.63
CA SER A 104 3.71 -14.98 -15.07
C SER A 104 4.89 -14.22 -15.72
N PRO A 105 5.16 -14.41 -17.02
CA PRO A 105 6.20 -13.65 -17.72
C PRO A 105 6.04 -12.12 -17.59
N LYS A 106 4.79 -11.64 -17.63
CA LYS A 106 4.46 -10.22 -17.43
C LYS A 106 4.85 -9.74 -16.03
N GLN A 107 4.52 -10.53 -15.01
CA GLN A 107 4.87 -10.18 -13.64
C GLN A 107 6.38 -10.26 -13.40
N ARG A 108 7.11 -11.21 -14.01
CA ARG A 108 8.57 -11.24 -13.92
C ARG A 108 9.20 -9.97 -14.48
N ALA A 109 8.75 -9.52 -15.65
CA ALA A 109 9.21 -8.26 -16.23
C ALA A 109 8.86 -7.06 -15.32
N TYR A 110 7.64 -7.02 -14.78
CA TYR A 110 7.24 -6.01 -13.81
C TYR A 110 8.11 -6.03 -12.53
N ASN A 111 8.45 -7.20 -12.00
CA ASN A 111 9.27 -7.35 -10.80
C ASN A 111 10.70 -6.83 -11.00
N LEU A 112 11.22 -6.80 -12.23
CA LEU A 112 12.53 -6.22 -12.54
C LEU A 112 12.52 -4.68 -12.66
N THR A 113 11.36 -4.03 -12.49
CA THR A 113 11.26 -2.58 -12.45
C THR A 113 11.53 -2.03 -11.05
N PRO A 114 11.85 -0.74 -10.89
CA PRO A 114 12.10 -0.14 -9.58
C PRO A 114 10.92 -0.27 -8.61
N HIS A 115 11.21 -0.65 -7.37
CA HIS A 115 10.24 -0.80 -6.29
C HIS A 115 10.70 -0.08 -5.03
N PHE A 116 9.74 0.29 -4.18
CA PHE A 116 10.02 0.83 -2.86
C PHE A 116 9.34 0.01 -1.77
N ALA A 117 10.00 -0.08 -0.61
CA ALA A 117 9.42 -0.61 0.61
C ALA A 117 8.90 0.55 1.47
N TYR A 118 7.77 0.35 2.14
CA TYR A 118 7.13 1.37 2.96
C TYR A 118 6.58 0.81 4.28
N LEU A 119 6.41 1.71 5.24
CA LEU A 119 5.64 1.50 6.46
C LEU A 119 4.37 2.34 6.42
N ALA A 120 3.24 1.74 6.77
CA ALA A 120 1.92 2.35 6.87
C ALA A 120 1.43 2.28 8.33
N TYR A 121 1.25 3.44 8.95
CA TYR A 121 0.83 3.58 10.35
C TYR A 121 -0.68 3.83 10.45
N PHE A 122 -1.40 2.94 11.13
CA PHE A 122 -2.84 3.04 11.37
C PHE A 122 -3.15 3.41 12.82
N SER A 123 -2.43 2.83 13.77
CA SER A 123 -2.52 3.12 15.21
C SER A 123 -1.26 2.59 15.93
N PRO A 124 -1.04 2.87 17.22
CA PRO A 124 0.16 2.43 17.94
C PRO A 124 0.42 0.91 17.89
N GLN A 125 -0.64 0.10 17.79
CA GLN A 125 -0.57 -1.35 17.72
C GLN A 125 -0.61 -1.89 16.28
N HIS A 126 -0.76 -1.03 15.29
CA HIS A 126 -1.01 -1.43 13.90
C HIS A 126 -0.12 -0.64 12.94
N VAL A 127 1.05 -1.20 12.64
CA VAL A 127 1.96 -0.76 11.59
C VAL A 127 2.05 -1.89 10.57
N LYS A 128 1.88 -1.57 9.29
CA LYS A 128 2.03 -2.52 8.19
C LYS A 128 3.27 -2.19 7.36
N ALA A 129 4.07 -3.19 7.03
CA ALA A 129 5.06 -3.08 5.97
C ALA A 129 4.46 -3.54 4.63
N GLY A 130 5.00 -3.02 3.54
CA GLY A 130 4.64 -3.47 2.20
C GLY A 130 5.59 -2.92 1.16
N ILE A 131 5.47 -3.45 -0.05
CA ILE A 131 6.21 -2.97 -1.22
C ILE A 131 5.27 -2.44 -2.30
N SER A 132 5.81 -1.64 -3.19
CA SER A 132 5.11 -1.11 -4.37
C SER A 132 6.10 -0.81 -5.49
N SER A 133 5.65 -0.86 -6.74
CA SER A 133 6.39 -0.26 -7.85
C SER A 133 6.49 1.25 -7.65
N GLU A 134 7.63 1.82 -8.03
CA GLU A 134 7.87 3.26 -8.05
C GLU A 134 6.93 4.00 -9.02
N THR A 135 6.50 3.36 -10.10
CA THR A 135 5.56 3.94 -11.08
C THR A 135 4.22 4.31 -10.45
N ARG A 136 3.78 3.55 -9.43
CA ARG A 136 2.56 3.87 -8.68
C ARG A 136 2.75 5.03 -7.69
N GLY A 137 3.99 5.36 -7.37
CA GLY A 137 4.35 6.48 -6.51
C GLY A 137 3.55 6.57 -5.22
N ILE A 138 3.07 7.79 -4.93
CA ILE A 138 2.36 8.10 -3.70
C ILE A 138 0.92 7.56 -3.68
N GLU A 139 0.29 7.33 -4.84
CA GLU A 139 -1.08 6.83 -4.94
C GLU A 139 -1.24 5.52 -4.15
N ARG A 140 -0.26 4.62 -4.24
CA ARG A 140 -0.28 3.35 -3.50
C ARG A 140 -0.31 3.55 -1.98
N LEU A 141 0.37 4.57 -1.47
CA LEU A 141 0.39 4.88 -0.04
C LEU A 141 -0.95 5.46 0.40
N LEU A 142 -1.54 6.32 -0.42
CA LEU A 142 -2.85 6.94 -0.17
C LEU A 142 -3.97 5.88 -0.18
N GLU A 143 -3.93 4.94 -1.12
CA GLU A 143 -4.83 3.79 -1.19
C GLU A 143 -4.81 2.90 0.07
N GLN A 144 -3.74 2.92 0.86
CA GLN A 144 -3.73 2.15 2.11
C GLN A 144 -4.67 2.72 3.17
N GLY A 145 -5.01 4.01 3.10
CA GLY A 145 -5.83 4.70 4.10
C GLY A 145 -5.15 4.82 5.46
N ALA A 146 -3.82 4.81 5.49
CA ALA A 146 -3.02 4.96 6.70
C ALA A 146 -2.98 6.43 7.15
N ARG A 147 -2.85 6.67 8.45
CA ARG A 147 -2.73 8.03 9.01
C ARG A 147 -1.41 8.69 8.62
N ALA A 148 -0.37 7.88 8.50
CA ALA A 148 0.94 8.29 8.02
C ALA A 148 1.59 7.12 7.30
N ALA A 149 2.41 7.42 6.31
CA ALA A 149 3.23 6.44 5.62
C ALA A 149 4.64 6.97 5.41
N ARG A 150 5.62 6.07 5.33
CA ARG A 150 7.02 6.42 5.06
C ARG A 150 7.64 5.39 4.13
N ILE A 151 8.25 5.86 3.05
CA ILE A 151 9.16 5.05 2.23
C ILE A 151 10.45 4.85 3.03
N VAL A 152 10.84 3.59 3.21
CA VAL A 152 11.99 3.18 4.03
C VAL A 152 13.16 2.66 3.20
N GLY A 153 12.93 2.31 1.93
CA GLY A 153 13.96 1.90 0.98
C GLY A 153 13.43 1.94 -0.45
N ARG A 154 14.35 2.13 -1.40
CA ARG A 154 14.11 2.08 -2.85
C ARG A 154 15.10 1.10 -3.46
N PHE A 155 14.64 0.34 -4.43
CA PHE A 155 15.32 -0.84 -4.95
C PHE A 155 15.12 -0.95 -6.46
N SER A 156 16.06 -1.60 -7.12
CA SER A 156 16.02 -1.83 -8.57
C SER A 156 14.93 -2.83 -8.97
N CYS A 157 14.55 -3.75 -8.07
CA CYS A 157 13.57 -4.79 -8.33
C CYS A 157 12.69 -5.08 -7.10
N ALA A 158 11.60 -5.82 -7.33
CA ALA A 158 10.63 -6.21 -6.31
C ALA A 158 11.21 -7.19 -5.28
N ASP A 159 12.12 -8.06 -5.69
CA ASP A 159 12.72 -9.08 -4.81
C ASP A 159 13.56 -8.44 -3.70
N GLU A 160 14.44 -7.49 -4.04
CA GLU A 160 15.22 -6.72 -3.06
C GLU A 160 14.31 -5.91 -2.10
N ALA A 161 13.25 -5.31 -2.64
CA ALA A 161 12.27 -4.61 -1.81
C ALA A 161 11.56 -5.57 -0.85
N ARG A 162 11.27 -6.80 -1.30
CA ARG A 162 10.63 -7.85 -0.51
C ARG A 162 11.55 -8.35 0.59
N GLU A 163 12.86 -8.45 0.37
CA GLU A 163 13.81 -8.82 1.43
C GLU A 163 13.74 -7.85 2.61
N LEU A 164 13.75 -6.53 2.35
CA LEU A 164 13.59 -5.53 3.42
C LEU A 164 12.21 -5.64 4.08
N GLU A 165 11.15 -5.81 3.30
CA GLU A 165 9.79 -5.94 3.84
C GLU A 165 9.66 -7.18 4.75
N ALA A 166 10.21 -8.33 4.36
CA ALA A 166 10.23 -9.54 5.17
C ALA A 166 11.00 -9.32 6.48
N ALA A 167 12.17 -8.67 6.43
CA ALA A 167 12.96 -8.33 7.61
C ALA A 167 12.23 -7.37 8.57
N LEU A 168 11.43 -6.45 8.03
CA LEU A 168 10.55 -5.57 8.81
C LEU A 168 9.40 -6.35 9.44
N CYS A 169 8.72 -7.21 8.68
CA CYS A 169 7.61 -8.04 9.17
C CYS A 169 8.05 -9.05 10.25
N ALA A 170 9.32 -9.45 10.28
CA ALA A 170 9.87 -10.26 11.36
C ALA A 170 9.98 -9.51 12.71
N GLN A 171 9.84 -8.18 12.72
CA GLN A 171 9.88 -7.40 13.96
C GLN A 171 8.52 -7.44 14.69
N PRO A 172 8.51 -7.54 16.04
CA PRO A 172 7.28 -7.48 16.81
C PRO A 172 6.46 -6.21 16.53
N GLY A 173 5.19 -6.39 16.21
CA GLY A 173 4.24 -5.29 15.98
C GLY A 173 4.23 -4.71 14.56
N ILE A 174 5.02 -5.27 13.63
CA ILE A 174 4.92 -4.95 12.20
C ILE A 174 4.17 -6.07 11.48
N LEU A 175 3.13 -5.69 10.74
CA LEU A 175 2.21 -6.59 10.08
C LEU A 175 2.51 -6.68 8.58
N GLU A 176 2.51 -7.90 8.03
CA GLU A 176 2.54 -8.11 6.58
C GLU A 176 1.16 -7.85 5.98
N THR A 177 0.09 -8.36 6.59
CA THR A 177 -1.29 -8.21 6.10
C THR A 177 -2.21 -7.60 7.15
N MET A 178 -3.13 -6.75 6.69
CA MET A 178 -4.17 -6.15 7.51
C MET A 178 -5.51 -6.18 6.77
N ARG A 179 -6.57 -6.67 7.44
CA ARG A 179 -7.93 -6.64 6.91
C ARG A 179 -8.45 -5.21 6.79
N ALA A 180 -9.25 -4.93 5.77
CA ALA A 180 -9.82 -3.60 5.54
C ALA A 180 -10.65 -3.09 6.73
N SER A 181 -11.46 -3.94 7.35
CA SER A 181 -12.25 -3.58 8.54
C SER A 181 -11.38 -3.13 9.71
N LEU A 182 -10.24 -3.79 9.93
CA LEU A 182 -9.30 -3.43 10.99
C LEU A 182 -8.62 -2.09 10.71
N LYS A 183 -8.29 -1.79 9.45
CA LYS A 183 -7.74 -0.49 9.05
C LYS A 183 -8.72 0.64 9.39
N THR A 184 -9.98 0.49 9.04
CA THR A 184 -11.03 1.48 9.32
C THR A 184 -11.19 1.70 10.83
N LEU A 185 -11.26 0.60 11.61
CA LEU A 185 -11.36 0.68 13.07
C LEU A 185 -10.14 1.36 13.70
N ALA A 186 -8.93 0.97 13.30
CA ALA A 186 -7.68 1.54 13.81
C ALA A 186 -7.54 3.04 13.48
N CYS A 187 -8.06 3.47 12.33
CA CYS A 187 -8.09 4.87 11.92
C CYS A 187 -9.21 5.70 12.59
N GLY A 188 -10.23 5.07 13.18
CA GLY A 188 -11.39 5.75 13.77
C GLY A 188 -11.12 6.52 15.06
N GLY A 189 -10.05 6.21 15.81
CA GLY A 189 -9.72 6.91 17.05
C GLY A 189 -9.11 8.31 16.82
N ALA A 190 -9.26 9.24 17.77
CA ALA A 190 -8.54 10.51 17.71
C ALA A 190 -7.02 10.29 17.85
N LEU A 191 -6.21 10.95 17.01
CA LEU A 191 -4.78 11.11 17.27
C LEU A 191 -4.66 11.99 18.52
N ARG A 192 -4.40 11.41 19.70
CA ARG A 192 -3.95 12.22 20.84
C ARG A 192 -2.56 12.74 20.49
N PRO A 193 -2.35 14.05 20.29
CA PRO A 193 -1.02 14.56 20.00
C PRO A 193 -0.14 14.32 21.22
N ARG A 194 0.73 13.31 21.17
CA ARG A 194 1.87 13.27 22.09
C ARG A 194 2.79 14.40 21.70
N ARG A 195 2.81 15.47 22.51
CA ARG A 195 3.85 16.52 22.44
C ARG A 195 5.20 15.87 22.73
N GLY A 196 5.85 15.33 21.70
CA GLY A 196 7.21 14.84 21.73
C GLY A 196 7.94 15.40 20.52
N ARG A 197 8.72 16.47 20.72
CA ARG A 197 9.65 16.98 19.71
C ARG A 197 10.68 15.89 19.41
N ALA A 198 10.47 15.11 18.36
CA ALA A 198 11.53 14.29 17.78
C ALA A 198 12.40 15.20 16.91
N ARG A 199 13.47 15.77 17.48
CA ARG A 199 14.59 16.31 16.70
C ARG A 199 15.30 15.14 16.04
N PHE A 200 15.05 14.90 14.75
CA PHE A 200 15.92 14.07 13.93
C PHE A 200 17.05 14.97 13.41
N GLY A 201 18.26 14.78 13.97
CA GLY A 201 19.45 15.51 13.55
C GLY A 201 19.77 15.23 12.08
N ARG A 202 20.02 16.29 11.32
CA ARG A 202 20.68 16.22 10.01
C ARG A 202 22.01 15.50 10.18
N ALA A 203 22.22 14.41 9.46
CA ALA A 203 23.56 13.88 9.23
C ALA A 203 24.27 14.82 8.24
N GLY A 204 25.06 15.75 8.79
CA GLY A 204 26.09 16.50 8.07
C GLY A 204 27.45 16.10 8.66
N GLY A 205 28.42 15.85 7.79
CA GLY A 205 29.73 15.32 8.17
C GLY A 205 30.63 16.28 8.93
N GLY A 206 31.81 15.77 9.29
CA GLY A 206 32.98 16.58 9.63
C GLY A 206 33.39 16.60 11.11
N ALA A 207 34.57 16.03 11.33
CA ALA A 207 35.63 16.48 12.23
C ALA A 207 35.62 16.13 13.73
N CYS A 208 36.82 15.75 14.14
CA CYS A 208 37.31 15.32 15.44
C CYS A 208 37.40 16.45 16.49
N ARG A 209 37.24 16.10 17.77
CA ARG A 209 38.12 16.39 18.95
C ARG A 209 37.31 16.65 20.24
N GLY A 210 37.75 16.00 21.33
CA GLY A 210 38.07 16.72 22.58
C GLY A 210 37.08 16.76 23.75
N SER A 211 37.55 16.23 24.88
CA SER A 211 37.32 16.64 26.30
C SER A 211 36.00 16.33 27.05
N ARG A 212 36.14 15.36 27.97
CA ARG A 212 35.89 15.35 29.44
C ARG A 212 34.82 16.26 30.06
N GLY A 213 34.01 15.66 30.95
CA GLY A 213 33.34 16.33 32.07
C GLY A 213 32.10 15.56 32.54
N GLY A 214 32.19 14.91 33.71
CA GLY A 214 31.06 14.19 34.34
C GLY A 214 30.17 15.10 35.20
N ALA A 215 28.94 14.65 35.44
CA ALA A 215 28.18 14.86 36.67
C ALA A 215 26.89 14.01 36.65
N ASP A 216 26.59 13.43 37.80
CA ASP A 216 25.47 12.55 38.11
C ASP A 216 24.08 13.16 37.87
N GLY A 217 23.09 12.28 37.64
CA GLY A 217 21.69 12.68 37.80
C GLY A 217 20.65 11.76 37.15
N VAL A 218 20.11 10.85 37.96
CA VAL A 218 18.74 10.30 37.88
C VAL A 218 18.46 9.28 36.76
N ARG A 219 18.32 8.01 37.17
CA ARG A 219 17.71 6.92 36.38
C ARG A 219 16.19 7.11 36.27
N PRO A 220 15.59 7.09 35.07
CA PRO A 220 14.21 6.66 34.89
C PRO A 220 14.18 5.22 34.37
N ARG A 221 13.27 4.45 34.95
CA ARG A 221 12.97 3.04 34.68
C ARG A 221 12.87 2.71 33.18
N ALA A 222 13.46 1.58 32.82
CA ALA A 222 13.31 0.92 31.54
C ALA A 222 11.83 0.61 31.24
N GLY A 223 11.38 0.87 30.02
CA GLY A 223 10.07 0.40 29.56
C GLY A 223 9.32 1.32 28.60
N SER A 224 9.95 1.82 27.54
CA SER A 224 9.25 2.17 26.30
C SER A 224 10.28 2.47 25.21
N GLY A 225 10.61 1.46 24.41
CA GLY A 225 11.42 1.67 23.21
C GLY A 225 10.66 2.62 22.27
N SER A 226 11.14 3.86 22.15
CA SER A 226 10.68 4.79 21.12
C SER A 226 10.77 4.11 19.75
N LEU A 227 9.85 4.43 18.83
CA LEU A 227 9.93 3.99 17.42
C LEU A 227 11.33 4.26 16.81
N ALA A 228 12.02 5.31 17.27
CA ALA A 228 13.39 5.62 16.85
C ALA A 228 14.43 4.59 17.33
N ALA A 229 14.20 3.93 18.47
CA ALA A 229 15.06 2.86 18.99
C ALA A 229 14.78 1.52 18.30
N LEU A 230 13.52 1.23 17.98
CA LEU A 230 13.14 0.11 17.11
C LEU A 230 13.74 0.28 15.71
N PHE A 231 13.66 1.49 15.13
CA PHE A 231 14.25 1.81 13.84
C PHE A 231 15.78 1.67 13.82
N ARG A 232 16.48 2.21 14.83
CA ARG A 232 17.94 2.05 14.94
C ARG A 232 18.38 0.60 15.12
N ARG A 233 17.61 -0.20 15.86
CA ARG A 233 17.89 -1.64 16.03
C ARG A 233 17.65 -2.43 14.75
N ALA A 234 16.64 -2.07 13.96
CA ALA A 234 16.36 -2.70 12.68
C ALA A 234 17.46 -2.38 11.65
N VAL A 235 17.86 -1.11 11.52
CA VAL A 235 18.93 -0.69 10.59
C VAL A 235 20.30 -1.27 10.99
N ALA A 236 20.58 -1.41 12.29
CA ALA A 236 21.86 -1.97 12.77
C ALA A 236 22.00 -3.50 12.57
N ARG A 237 20.91 -4.21 12.25
CA ARG A 237 20.90 -5.67 12.02
C ARG A 237 20.89 -6.07 10.55
N LEU A 238 20.81 -5.10 9.63
CA LEU A 238 20.96 -5.36 8.21
C LEU A 238 22.45 -5.68 7.92
N PRO A 239 22.76 -6.72 7.12
CA PRO A 239 24.12 -6.92 6.64
C PRO A 239 24.54 -5.65 5.88
N ARG A 240 25.73 -5.12 6.20
CA ARG A 240 26.31 -4.04 5.41
C ARG A 240 26.62 -4.60 4.02
N PRO A 241 26.31 -3.86 2.93
CA PRO A 241 26.74 -4.27 1.60
C PRO A 241 28.27 -4.46 1.63
N ALA A 242 28.72 -5.60 1.13
CA ALA A 242 30.14 -5.86 0.94
C ALA A 242 30.62 -5.04 -0.25
N GLY A 243 31.55 -4.12 -0.02
CA GLY A 243 32.33 -3.46 -1.08
C GLY A 243 31.79 -2.09 -1.51
N ALA A 244 32.74 -1.22 -1.84
CA ALA A 244 32.64 0.21 -2.12
C ALA A 244 31.75 0.59 -3.32
#